data_AF-A0A953N3D7-F1
#
_entry.id   AF-A0A953N3D7-F1
#
_cell.length_a   1.000
_cell.length_b   1.000
_cell.length_c   1.000
_cell.angle_alpha   90.00
_cell.angle_beta   90.00
_cell.angle_gamma   90.00
#
_symmetry.space_group_name_H-M   'P 1'
#
loop_
_entity.id
_entity.type
_entity.pdbx_description
1 polymer ?
#
loop_
_entity_poly.entity_id
_entity_poly.type
_entity_poly.pdbx_seq_one_letter_code
_entity_poly.pdbx_strand_id
1 'polypeptide(L)'
;MSLFIGSDFSETLLYTIIGLGIAIVFFFVYIMMKIKKAAVLNGIILPPKRTNYFYVLLIMLGVAAASIYLIKLGLEGNIGMLNDLFFMIFPYLAVVIFLIGTIYRYRFMGFKVSSLSSEFLERKKLFWGSQPFHWGLLFLFFGHLIAFLFPQSVLAWNGEPVRLLILEVSSFVFGLAVLIGLVLLIKRRLSSKLVLLVSNKMDMLVYTTLLVQIISGLWVAFFVRWGSSWFAGTITPYLRSLFAFNPDISAVSVMPFAVKIHIISAFLIIAIIPFTRFMHFLVAPIDYLWRRYQLVVWNWSRTAIRNSKSHFFGRKPRGQ
;
A
#
# COMPACT_ATOMS: atom_id res chain seq x y z
N MET A 1 -23.59 -48.67 10.80
CA MET A 1 -24.48 -47.57 11.22
C MET A 1 -23.85 -46.84 12.39
N SER A 2 -22.80 -46.05 12.12
CA SER A 2 -22.16 -45.11 13.06
C SER A 2 -20.90 -44.54 12.39
N LEU A 3 -21.02 -43.47 11.59
CA LEU A 3 -19.86 -42.62 11.19
C LEU A 3 -20.23 -41.34 10.41
N PHE A 4 -21.51 -40.99 10.25
CA PHE A 4 -21.94 -39.78 9.53
C PHE A 4 -22.54 -38.66 10.40
N ILE A 5 -22.59 -38.81 11.73
CA ILE A 5 -23.23 -37.82 12.62
C ILE A 5 -22.20 -36.92 13.34
N GLY A 6 -20.91 -37.25 13.27
CA GLY A 6 -19.86 -36.55 14.04
C GLY A 6 -19.38 -35.22 13.45
N SER A 7 -19.36 -35.07 12.11
CA SER A 7 -18.80 -33.88 11.45
C SER A 7 -19.74 -32.68 11.50
N ASP A 8 -21.02 -32.86 11.16
CA ASP A 8 -22.02 -31.78 11.11
C ASP A 8 -22.26 -31.13 12.48
N PHE A 9 -22.24 -31.92 13.55
CA PHE A 9 -22.42 -31.41 14.91
C PHE A 9 -21.25 -30.53 15.35
N SER A 10 -20.01 -30.91 15.00
CA SER A 10 -18.82 -30.13 15.33
C SER A 10 -18.73 -28.81 14.56
N GLU A 11 -19.17 -28.79 13.29
CA GLU A 11 -19.23 -27.56 12.50
C GLU A 11 -20.34 -26.63 12.97
N THR A 12 -21.55 -27.14 13.23
CA THR A 12 -22.66 -26.32 13.76
C THR A 12 -22.35 -25.77 15.15
N LEU A 13 -21.68 -26.54 16.01
CA LEU A 13 -21.18 -26.09 17.32
C LEU A 13 -20.12 -24.99 17.15
N LEU A 14 -19.20 -25.14 16.20
CA LEU A 14 -18.18 -24.13 15.91
C LEU A 14 -18.80 -22.82 15.44
N TYR A 15 -19.75 -22.86 14.49
CA TYR A 15 -20.43 -21.65 13.99
C TYR A 15 -21.27 -20.97 15.07
N THR A 16 -21.92 -21.72 15.95
CA THR A 16 -22.69 -21.15 17.08
C THR A 16 -21.80 -20.51 18.13
N ILE A 17 -20.65 -21.13 18.46
CA ILE A 17 -19.65 -20.55 19.37
C ILE A 17 -19.07 -19.25 18.79
N ILE A 18 -18.74 -19.23 17.50
CA ILE A 18 -18.25 -18.02 16.81
C ILE A 18 -19.33 -16.93 16.81
N GLY A 19 -20.58 -17.29 16.50
CA GLY A 19 -21.71 -16.36 16.51
C GLY A 19 -21.97 -15.74 17.88
N LEU A 20 -21.98 -16.56 18.95
CA LEU A 20 -22.10 -16.09 20.33
C LEU A 20 -20.91 -15.20 20.73
N GLY A 21 -19.69 -15.56 20.34
CA GLY A 21 -18.50 -14.76 20.58
C GLY A 21 -18.59 -13.37 19.95
N ILE A 22 -19.04 -13.29 18.70
CA ILE A 22 -19.27 -12.00 18.00
C ILE A 22 -20.37 -11.18 18.71
N ALA A 23 -21.47 -11.80 19.11
CA ALA A 23 -22.58 -11.14 19.80
C ALA A 23 -22.15 -10.58 21.17
N ILE A 24 -21.37 -11.33 21.95
CA ILE A 24 -20.83 -10.90 23.24
C ILE A 24 -19.89 -9.71 23.07
N VAL A 25 -18.98 -9.77 22.08
CA VAL A 25 -18.07 -8.66 21.78
C VAL A 25 -18.86 -7.41 21.37
N PHE A 26 -19.87 -7.56 20.51
CA PHE A 26 -20.72 -6.45 20.09
C PHE A 26 -21.49 -5.83 21.26
N PHE A 27 -22.08 -6.66 22.12
CA PHE A 27 -22.77 -6.23 23.33
C PHE A 27 -21.84 -5.48 24.29
N PHE A 28 -20.63 -6.00 24.51
CA PHE A 28 -19.64 -5.36 25.37
C PHE A 28 -19.16 -4.02 24.80
N VAL A 29 -18.91 -3.95 23.49
CA VAL A 29 -18.57 -2.70 22.80
C VAL A 29 -19.71 -1.69 22.93
N TYR A 30 -20.95 -2.11 22.73
CA TYR A 30 -22.14 -1.27 22.87
C TYR A 30 -22.27 -0.70 24.29
N ILE A 31 -22.12 -1.54 25.33
CA ILE A 31 -22.11 -1.10 26.73
C ILE A 31 -21.00 -0.08 26.97
N MET A 32 -19.77 -0.38 26.53
CA MET A 32 -18.63 0.53 26.69
C MET A 32 -18.85 1.88 26.01
N MET A 33 -19.50 1.90 24.84
CA MET A 33 -19.90 3.13 24.16
C MET A 33 -20.95 3.90 24.97
N LYS A 34 -21.95 3.21 25.51
CA LYS A 34 -23.01 3.80 26.34
C LYS A 34 -22.46 4.38 27.64
N ILE A 35 -21.58 3.65 28.33
CA ILE A 35 -20.88 4.10 29.55
C ILE A 35 -20.05 5.35 29.26
N LYS A 36 -19.28 5.37 28.17
CA LYS A 36 -18.50 6.55 27.78
C LYS A 36 -19.36 7.76 27.47
N LYS A 37 -20.46 7.56 26.74
CA LYS A 37 -21.40 8.63 26.41
C LYS A 37 -22.04 9.20 27.68
N ALA A 38 -22.42 8.33 28.63
CA ALA A 38 -22.94 8.72 29.94
C ALA A 38 -21.89 9.46 30.79
N ALA A 39 -20.64 9.00 30.81
CA ALA A 39 -19.55 9.66 31.53
C ALA A 39 -19.31 11.09 31.03
N VAL A 40 -19.31 11.28 29.70
CA VAL A 40 -19.17 12.61 29.08
C VAL A 40 -20.37 13.51 29.39
N LEU A 41 -21.60 12.96 29.33
CA LEU A 41 -22.83 13.69 29.69
C LEU A 41 -22.84 14.13 31.17
N ASN A 42 -22.21 13.34 32.05
CA ASN A 42 -22.08 13.63 33.48
C ASN A 42 -20.85 14.50 33.81
N GLY A 43 -20.24 15.15 32.81
CA GLY A 43 -19.12 16.08 33.03
C GLY A 43 -17.77 15.44 33.36
N ILE A 44 -17.64 14.11 33.23
CA ILE A 44 -16.36 13.42 33.46
C ILE A 44 -15.43 13.67 32.28
N ILE A 45 -14.38 14.46 32.52
CA ILE A 45 -13.29 14.68 31.54
C ILE A 45 -12.45 13.41 31.48
N LEU A 46 -12.70 12.58 30.45
CA LEU A 46 -11.90 11.40 30.21
C LEU A 46 -10.47 11.81 29.81
N PRO A 47 -9.42 11.17 30.37
CA PRO A 47 -8.06 11.44 29.93
C PRO A 47 -7.92 11.14 28.44
N PRO A 48 -7.10 11.90 27.69
CA PRO A 48 -6.91 11.66 26.26
C PRO A 48 -6.41 10.23 26.05
N LYS A 49 -7.22 9.42 25.34
CA LYS A 49 -6.89 8.01 25.08
C LYS A 49 -5.63 7.94 24.21
N ARG A 50 -4.48 7.65 24.83
CA ARG A 50 -3.26 7.35 24.09
C ARG A 50 -3.47 6.02 23.37
N THR A 51 -3.55 6.08 22.04
CA THR A 51 -3.64 4.87 21.22
C THR A 51 -2.26 4.22 21.21
N ASN A 52 -2.19 2.98 21.70
CA ASN A 52 -0.95 2.22 21.60
C ASN A 52 -0.89 1.58 20.21
N TYR A 53 -0.16 2.23 19.30
CA TYR A 53 -0.03 1.81 17.92
C TYR A 53 0.68 0.46 17.74
N PHE A 54 1.46 0.00 18.73
CA PHE A 54 2.03 -1.35 18.71
C PHE A 54 0.93 -2.42 18.71
N TYR A 55 -0.05 -2.31 19.61
CA TYR A 55 -1.18 -3.24 19.65
C TYR A 55 -2.08 -3.10 18.41
N VAL A 56 -2.26 -1.88 17.89
CA VAL A 56 -2.99 -1.68 16.63
C VAL A 56 -2.31 -2.44 15.48
N LEU A 57 -0.99 -2.34 15.37
CA LEU A 57 -0.22 -3.07 14.37
C LEU A 57 -0.33 -4.59 14.56
N LEU A 58 -0.18 -5.09 15.79
CA LEU A 58 -0.32 -6.52 16.07
C LEU A 58 -1.71 -7.06 15.72
N ILE A 59 -2.77 -6.32 16.06
CA ILE A 59 -4.14 -6.69 15.69
C ILE A 59 -4.28 -6.72 14.16
N MET A 60 -3.79 -5.69 13.46
CA MET A 60 -3.84 -5.66 11.99
C MET A 60 -3.03 -6.81 11.35
N LEU A 61 -1.87 -7.17 11.91
CA LEU A 61 -1.10 -8.33 11.47
C LEU A 61 -1.84 -9.65 11.73
N GLY A 62 -2.49 -9.80 12.89
CA GLY A 62 -3.31 -10.96 13.21
C GLY A 62 -4.52 -11.10 12.27
N VAL A 63 -5.21 -9.99 11.99
CA VAL A 63 -6.32 -9.94 11.03
C VAL A 63 -5.82 -10.26 9.61
N ALA A 64 -4.67 -9.73 9.21
CA ALA A 64 -4.07 -10.04 7.92
C ALA A 64 -3.71 -11.53 7.81
N ALA A 65 -3.08 -12.11 8.83
CA ALA A 65 -2.74 -13.53 8.86
C ALA A 65 -3.99 -14.43 8.80
N ALA A 66 -5.03 -14.10 9.59
CA ALA A 66 -6.31 -14.80 9.54
C ALA A 66 -6.96 -14.69 8.14
N SER A 67 -6.94 -13.50 7.53
CA SER A 67 -7.47 -13.28 6.19
C SER A 67 -6.70 -14.09 5.15
N ILE A 68 -5.36 -14.11 5.21
CA ILE A 68 -4.51 -14.91 4.32
C ILE A 68 -4.81 -16.40 4.47
N TYR A 69 -4.98 -16.89 5.70
CA TYR A 69 -5.33 -18.28 5.97
C TYR A 69 -6.70 -18.66 5.39
N LEU A 70 -7.72 -17.82 5.59
CA LEU A 70 -9.05 -18.03 5.00
C LEU A 70 -9.02 -17.99 3.47
N ILE A 71 -8.28 -17.04 2.88
CA ILE A 71 -8.07 -16.95 1.43
C ILE A 71 -7.38 -18.23 0.92
N LYS A 72 -6.37 -18.74 1.64
CA LYS A 72 -5.70 -19.99 1.27
C LYS A 72 -6.68 -21.16 1.21
N LEU A 73 -7.43 -21.39 2.30
CA LEU A 73 -8.41 -22.47 2.37
C LEU A 73 -9.46 -22.35 1.26
N GLY A 74 -9.96 -21.13 1.03
CA GLY A 74 -10.96 -20.87 0.01
C GLY A 74 -10.46 -21.09 -1.42
N LEU A 75 -9.24 -20.65 -1.74
CA LEU A 75 -8.65 -20.81 -3.06
C LEU A 75 -8.23 -22.25 -3.36
N GLU A 76 -7.70 -22.97 -2.37
CA GLU A 76 -7.32 -24.39 -2.52
C GLU A 76 -8.54 -25.31 -2.57
N GLY A 77 -9.58 -25.02 -1.79
CA GLY A 77 -10.85 -25.74 -1.83
C GLY A 77 -11.77 -25.35 -3.00
N ASN A 78 -11.34 -24.41 -3.85
CA ASN A 78 -12.14 -23.81 -4.94
C ASN A 78 -13.56 -23.40 -4.50
N ILE A 79 -13.68 -22.90 -3.27
CA ILE A 79 -14.96 -22.57 -2.64
C ILE A 79 -15.50 -21.30 -3.30
N GLY A 80 -16.79 -21.28 -3.64
CA GLY A 80 -17.53 -20.05 -3.96
C GLY A 80 -16.94 -19.18 -5.08
N MET A 81 -16.28 -19.77 -6.08
CA MET A 81 -15.68 -19.05 -7.21
C MET A 81 -14.66 -17.97 -6.78
N LEU A 82 -13.92 -18.21 -5.68
CA LEU A 82 -12.96 -17.24 -5.16
C LEU A 82 -11.83 -16.87 -6.14
N ASN A 83 -11.47 -17.77 -7.06
CA ASN A 83 -10.52 -17.44 -8.12
C ASN A 83 -11.07 -16.32 -9.03
N ASP A 84 -12.34 -16.39 -9.43
CA ASP A 84 -12.99 -15.34 -10.22
C ASP A 84 -13.10 -14.04 -9.41
N LEU A 85 -13.50 -14.13 -8.14
CA LEU A 85 -13.60 -12.94 -7.29
C LEU A 85 -12.25 -12.20 -7.20
N PHE A 86 -11.16 -12.90 -6.91
CA PHE A 86 -9.87 -12.27 -6.63
C PHE A 86 -9.05 -11.93 -7.88
N PHE A 87 -9.15 -12.72 -8.96
CA PHE A 87 -8.32 -12.54 -10.15
C PHE A 87 -9.09 -12.00 -11.35
N MET A 88 -10.42 -12.06 -11.34
CA MET A 88 -11.25 -11.46 -12.40
C MET A 88 -11.87 -10.14 -11.91
N ILE A 89 -12.61 -10.15 -10.80
CA ILE A 89 -13.45 -9.02 -10.38
C ILE A 89 -12.66 -7.98 -9.56
N PHE A 90 -11.92 -8.43 -8.55
CA PHE A 90 -11.20 -7.57 -7.61
C PHE A 90 -10.20 -6.60 -8.28
N PRO A 91 -9.46 -6.98 -9.35
CA PRO A 91 -8.61 -6.05 -10.09
C PRO A 91 -9.36 -4.82 -10.61
N TYR A 92 -10.54 -5.01 -11.21
CA TYR A 92 -11.36 -3.90 -11.70
C TYR A 92 -11.86 -3.03 -10.54
N LEU A 93 -12.34 -3.64 -9.46
CA LEU A 93 -12.79 -2.91 -8.28
C LEU A 93 -11.66 -2.06 -7.68
N ALA A 94 -10.46 -2.62 -7.58
CA ALA A 94 -9.28 -1.92 -7.07
C ALA A 94 -8.94 -0.69 -7.94
N VAL A 95 -8.95 -0.83 -9.26
CA VAL A 95 -8.69 0.27 -10.20
C VAL A 95 -9.79 1.33 -10.14
N VAL A 96 -11.07 0.94 -10.08
CA VAL A 96 -12.19 1.89 -9.97
C VAL A 96 -12.11 2.70 -8.67
N ILE A 97 -11.88 2.04 -7.53
CA ILE A 97 -11.68 2.69 -6.24
C ILE A 97 -10.47 3.64 -6.30
N PHE A 98 -9.36 3.18 -6.88
CA PHE A 98 -8.16 3.97 -7.07
C PHE A 98 -8.45 5.25 -7.86
N LEU A 99 -9.06 5.15 -9.04
CA LEU A 99 -9.31 6.28 -9.92
C LEU A 99 -10.27 7.29 -9.27
N ILE A 100 -11.45 6.83 -8.83
CA ILE A 100 -12.47 7.72 -8.25
C ILE A 100 -11.94 8.37 -6.97
N GLY A 101 -11.35 7.58 -6.07
CA GLY A 101 -10.82 8.07 -4.80
C GLY A 101 -9.67 9.06 -5.01
N THR A 102 -8.79 8.82 -5.97
CA THR A 102 -7.64 9.69 -6.28
C THR A 102 -8.11 11.01 -6.84
N ILE A 103 -9.02 10.99 -7.82
CA ILE A 103 -9.59 12.20 -8.42
C ILE A 103 -10.30 13.03 -7.34
N TYR A 104 -11.14 12.39 -6.52
CA TYR A 104 -11.87 13.06 -5.46
C TYR A 104 -10.91 13.72 -4.45
N ARG A 105 -9.93 12.96 -3.95
CA ARG A 105 -8.98 13.47 -2.96
C ARG A 105 -8.12 14.60 -3.53
N TYR A 106 -7.68 14.48 -4.79
CA TYR A 106 -6.86 15.50 -5.42
C TYR A 106 -7.65 16.80 -5.67
N ARG A 107 -8.89 16.70 -6.16
CA ARG A 107 -9.74 17.85 -6.50
C ARG A 107 -10.34 18.55 -5.28
N PHE A 108 -10.86 17.79 -4.33
CA PHE A 108 -11.63 18.34 -3.20
C PHE A 108 -10.86 18.36 -1.88
N MET A 109 -9.76 17.61 -1.77
CA MET A 109 -8.96 17.52 -0.54
C MET A 109 -7.47 17.71 -0.81
N GLY A 110 -7.11 18.62 -1.72
CA GLY A 110 -5.73 18.86 -2.15
C GLY A 110 -4.72 19.06 -1.00
N PHE A 111 -5.10 19.74 0.08
CA PHE A 111 -4.25 19.93 1.27
C PHE A 111 -3.89 18.62 2.00
N LYS A 112 -4.67 17.54 1.81
CA LYS A 112 -4.40 16.20 2.37
C LYS A 112 -3.53 15.35 1.44
N VAL A 113 -3.13 15.86 0.27
CA VAL A 113 -2.20 15.19 -0.65
C VAL A 113 -0.78 15.60 -0.27
N SER A 114 -0.14 14.78 0.57
CA SER A 114 1.22 15.03 1.06
C SER A 114 1.90 13.71 1.41
N SER A 115 3.24 13.71 1.40
CA SER A 115 4.06 12.60 1.88
C SER A 115 3.95 12.37 3.38
N LEU A 116 3.39 13.33 4.14
CA LEU A 116 3.29 13.29 5.61
C LEU A 116 4.65 12.92 6.24
N SER A 117 5.68 13.71 5.90
CA SER A 117 7.03 13.50 6.40
C SER A 117 7.08 13.70 7.91
N SER A 118 7.76 12.80 8.60
CA SER A 118 8.08 12.93 10.03
C SER A 118 9.58 13.12 10.27
N GLU A 119 10.33 13.52 9.24
CA GLU A 119 11.78 13.72 9.31
C GLU A 119 12.18 14.75 10.35
N PHE A 120 11.46 15.88 10.41
CA PHE A 120 11.72 16.94 11.37
C PHE A 120 11.68 16.47 12.83
N LEU A 121 10.79 15.51 13.15
CA LEU A 121 10.64 14.96 14.51
C LEU A 121 11.73 13.95 14.87
N GLU A 122 12.24 13.20 13.89
CA GLU A 122 13.32 12.23 14.08
C GLU A 122 13.98 11.94 12.73
N ARG A 123 15.17 12.49 12.51
CA ARG A 123 15.89 12.37 11.23
C ARG A 123 16.89 11.21 11.19
N LYS A 124 17.61 10.97 12.29
CA LYS A 124 18.78 10.08 12.33
C LYS A 124 18.43 8.64 11.97
N LYS A 125 17.35 8.09 12.52
CA LYS A 125 16.89 6.72 12.20
C LYS A 125 16.09 6.68 10.90
N LEU A 126 15.49 7.80 10.47
CA LEU A 126 14.72 7.85 9.23
C LEU A 126 15.59 7.52 8.01
N PHE A 127 16.80 8.08 7.92
CA PHE A 127 17.68 7.88 6.77
C PHE A 127 17.91 6.40 6.46
N TRP A 128 18.31 5.63 7.49
CA TRP A 128 18.63 4.20 7.37
C TRP A 128 17.42 3.32 7.06
N GLY A 129 16.20 3.74 7.38
CA GLY A 129 14.99 3.03 6.97
C GLY A 129 14.51 3.47 5.58
N SER A 130 14.47 4.79 5.35
CA SER A 130 13.86 5.40 4.18
C SER A 130 14.65 5.17 2.90
N GLN A 131 15.98 5.27 2.94
CA GLN A 131 16.82 5.12 1.74
C GLN A 131 16.75 3.70 1.16
N PRO A 132 17.07 2.62 1.89
CA PRO A 132 16.97 1.28 1.34
C PRO A 132 15.54 0.90 0.97
N PHE A 133 14.54 1.39 1.72
CA PHE A 133 13.14 1.18 1.38
C PHE A 133 12.77 1.77 0.02
N HIS A 134 13.02 3.07 -0.22
CA HIS A 134 12.59 3.70 -1.46
C HIS A 134 13.42 3.29 -2.66
N TRP A 135 14.75 3.16 -2.54
CA TRP A 135 15.58 2.70 -3.65
C TRP A 135 15.24 1.28 -4.07
N GLY A 136 15.06 0.36 -3.10
CA GLY A 136 14.60 -0.99 -3.40
C GLY A 136 13.20 -1.00 -4.00
N LEU A 137 12.28 -0.21 -3.47
CA LEU A 137 10.90 -0.14 -3.96
C LEU A 137 10.86 0.37 -5.40
N LEU A 138 11.63 1.41 -5.73
CA LEU A 138 11.71 1.97 -7.08
C LEU A 138 12.30 0.95 -8.06
N PHE A 139 13.39 0.28 -7.68
CA PHE A 139 14.00 -0.77 -8.52
C PHE A 139 12.99 -1.88 -8.83
N LEU A 140 12.30 -2.39 -7.81
CA LEU A 140 11.31 -3.45 -7.97
C LEU A 140 10.10 -2.97 -8.77
N PHE A 141 9.59 -1.77 -8.50
CA PHE A 141 8.46 -1.18 -9.22
C PHE A 141 8.76 -1.06 -10.72
N PHE A 142 9.90 -0.46 -11.07
CA PHE A 142 10.29 -0.34 -12.48
C PHE A 142 10.65 -1.68 -13.11
N GLY A 143 11.24 -2.62 -12.36
CA GLY A 143 11.46 -3.98 -12.83
C GLY A 143 10.16 -4.69 -13.24
N HIS A 144 9.13 -4.64 -12.39
CA HIS A 144 7.80 -5.18 -12.71
C HIS A 144 7.16 -4.46 -13.91
N LEU A 145 7.28 -3.12 -13.94
CA LEU A 145 6.74 -2.31 -15.03
C LEU A 145 7.40 -2.64 -16.38
N ILE A 146 8.72 -2.77 -16.41
CA ILE A 146 9.48 -3.15 -17.62
C ILE A 146 9.08 -4.55 -18.08
N ALA A 147 8.97 -5.51 -17.16
CA ALA A 147 8.55 -6.87 -17.52
C ALA A 147 7.13 -6.93 -18.09
N PHE A 148 6.22 -6.09 -17.59
CA PHE A 148 4.85 -5.97 -18.11
C PHE A 148 4.78 -5.27 -19.48
N LEU A 149 5.51 -4.16 -19.64
CA LEU A 149 5.49 -3.35 -20.87
C LEU A 149 6.26 -4.03 -22.02
N PHE A 150 7.42 -4.63 -21.72
CA PHE A 150 8.35 -5.20 -22.69
C PHE A 150 8.67 -6.69 -22.40
N PRO A 151 7.66 -7.58 -22.36
CA PRO A 151 7.86 -8.98 -21.96
C PRO A 151 8.83 -9.73 -22.89
N GLN A 152 8.78 -9.48 -24.20
CA GLN A 152 9.68 -10.12 -25.17
C GLN A 152 11.14 -9.71 -24.95
N SER A 153 11.40 -8.45 -24.62
CA SER A 153 12.75 -7.96 -24.32
C SER A 153 13.30 -8.58 -23.05
N VAL A 154 12.46 -8.76 -22.02
CA VAL A 154 12.86 -9.46 -20.79
C VAL A 154 13.15 -10.94 -21.05
N LEU A 155 12.32 -11.62 -21.83
CA LEU A 155 12.56 -13.02 -22.20
C LEU A 155 13.84 -13.18 -23.02
N ALA A 156 14.11 -12.26 -23.96
CA ALA A 156 15.35 -12.24 -24.73
C ALA A 156 16.59 -11.96 -23.86
N TRP A 157 16.47 -11.05 -22.88
CA TRP A 157 17.52 -10.81 -21.89
C TRP A 157 17.82 -12.06 -21.06
N ASN A 158 16.75 -12.73 -20.59
CA ASN A 158 16.82 -13.93 -19.78
C ASN A 158 17.25 -15.19 -20.53
N GLY A 159 17.29 -15.15 -21.87
CA GLY A 159 17.78 -16.25 -22.70
C GLY A 159 19.25 -16.59 -22.45
N GLU A 160 20.03 -15.64 -21.92
CA GLU A 160 21.40 -15.87 -21.46
C GLU A 160 21.41 -16.14 -19.93
N PRO A 161 21.87 -17.31 -19.47
CA PRO A 161 21.80 -17.70 -18.05
C PRO A 161 22.44 -16.69 -17.08
N VAL A 162 23.57 -16.09 -17.47
CA VAL A 162 24.26 -15.09 -16.62
C VAL A 162 23.39 -13.84 -16.45
N ARG A 163 22.73 -13.37 -17.51
CA ARG A 163 21.86 -12.18 -17.49
C ARG A 163 20.61 -12.40 -16.66
N LEU A 164 20.02 -13.60 -16.75
CA LEU A 164 18.90 -14.03 -15.91
C LEU A 164 19.31 -14.02 -14.43
N LEU A 165 20.46 -14.62 -14.09
CA LEU A 165 20.95 -14.66 -12.71
C LEU A 165 21.20 -13.25 -12.16
N ILE A 166 21.81 -12.35 -12.95
CA ILE A 166 22.01 -10.95 -12.54
C ILE A 166 20.66 -10.29 -12.20
N LEU A 167 19.64 -10.48 -13.04
CA LEU A 167 18.32 -9.89 -12.84
C LEU A 167 17.64 -10.46 -11.58
N GLU A 168 17.61 -11.79 -11.42
CA GLU A 168 16.98 -12.45 -10.28
C GLU A 168 17.68 -12.10 -8.96
N VAL A 169 19.02 -12.15 -8.92
CA VAL A 169 19.80 -11.84 -7.70
C VAL A 169 19.67 -10.37 -7.34
N SER A 170 19.82 -9.46 -8.30
CA SER A 170 19.67 -8.02 -8.02
C SER A 170 18.26 -7.70 -7.51
N SER A 171 17.22 -8.26 -8.14
CA SER A 171 15.83 -8.11 -7.70
C SER A 171 15.62 -8.64 -6.28
N PHE A 172 16.18 -9.81 -5.96
CA PHE A 172 16.09 -10.38 -4.61
C PHE A 172 16.81 -9.52 -3.56
N VAL A 173 18.01 -9.02 -3.87
CA VAL A 173 18.77 -8.11 -2.99
C VAL A 173 17.99 -6.83 -2.72
N PHE A 174 17.40 -6.22 -3.75
CA PHE A 174 16.55 -5.04 -3.56
C PHE A 174 15.27 -5.37 -2.78
N GLY A 175 14.68 -6.56 -2.97
CA GLY A 175 13.59 -7.08 -2.14
C GLY A 175 13.94 -7.11 -0.65
N LEU A 176 15.13 -7.64 -0.31
CA LEU A 176 15.63 -7.63 1.06
C LEU A 176 15.88 -6.21 1.59
N ALA A 177 16.42 -5.32 0.75
CA ALA A 177 16.62 -3.93 1.10
C ALA A 177 15.29 -3.23 1.45
N VAL A 178 14.21 -3.49 0.69
CA VAL A 178 12.87 -2.96 1.01
C VAL A 178 12.38 -3.51 2.35
N LEU A 179 12.50 -4.82 2.59
CA LEU A 179 12.05 -5.44 3.84
C LEU A 179 12.79 -4.85 5.04
N ILE A 180 14.12 -4.79 4.98
CA ILE A 180 14.95 -4.22 6.05
C ILE A 180 14.59 -2.75 6.29
N GLY A 181 14.48 -1.96 5.22
CA GLY A 181 14.06 -0.57 5.30
C GLY A 181 12.70 -0.40 5.96
N LEU A 182 11.71 -1.22 5.59
CA LEU A 182 10.38 -1.19 6.19
C LEU A 182 10.40 -1.55 7.68
N VAL A 183 11.12 -2.61 8.06
CA VAL A 183 11.26 -3.01 9.48
C VAL A 183 11.89 -1.88 10.30
N LEU A 184 12.92 -1.20 9.78
CA LEU A 184 13.53 -0.05 10.43
C LEU A 184 12.56 1.13 10.57
N LEU A 185 11.74 1.40 9.54
CA LEU A 185 10.70 2.44 9.59
C LEU A 185 9.61 2.13 10.62
N ILE A 186 9.15 0.88 10.71
CA ILE A 186 8.20 0.41 11.72
C ILE A 186 8.80 0.57 13.12
N LYS A 187 10.01 0.05 13.33
CA LYS A 187 10.74 0.17 14.60
C LYS A 187 10.90 1.63 15.02
N ARG A 188 11.28 2.51 14.09
CA ARG A 188 11.39 3.95 14.33
C ARG A 188 10.06 4.55 14.78
N ARG A 189 8.96 4.25 14.07
CA ARG A 189 7.64 4.81 14.38
C ARG A 189 7.12 4.40 15.76
N LEU A 190 7.37 3.14 16.15
CA LEU A 190 6.89 2.61 17.42
C LEU A 190 7.80 2.96 18.62
N SER A 191 9.08 3.23 18.38
CA SER A 191 10.04 3.57 19.45
C SER A 191 10.24 5.07 19.69
N SER A 192 10.00 5.93 18.71
CA SER A 192 10.18 7.38 18.87
C SER A 192 8.94 8.04 19.44
N LYS A 193 9.07 8.64 20.64
CA LYS A 193 7.97 9.32 21.34
C LYS A 193 7.31 10.39 20.47
N LEU A 194 8.10 11.22 19.75
CA LEU A 194 7.58 12.30 18.92
C LEU A 194 6.87 11.78 17.66
N VAL A 195 7.42 10.77 17.00
CA VAL A 195 6.81 10.20 15.78
C VAL A 195 5.50 9.46 16.13
N LEU A 196 5.44 8.83 17.31
CA LEU A 196 4.25 8.15 17.79
C LEU A 196 3.07 9.11 17.99
N LEU A 197 3.33 10.36 18.42
CA LEU A 197 2.29 11.38 18.63
C LEU A 197 1.60 11.80 17.34
N VAL A 198 2.30 11.78 16.20
CA VAL A 198 1.75 12.14 14.88
C VAL A 198 1.37 10.92 14.03
N SER A 199 1.48 9.72 14.59
CA SER A 199 1.08 8.48 13.90
C SER A 199 -0.42 8.30 13.95
N ASN A 200 -0.96 7.55 12.99
CA ASN A 200 -2.38 7.22 12.91
C ASN A 200 -2.59 5.75 12.52
N LYS A 201 -3.84 5.27 12.59
CA LYS A 201 -4.19 3.87 12.27
C LYS A 201 -3.93 3.51 10.80
N MET A 202 -4.05 4.48 9.88
CA MET A 202 -3.78 4.24 8.46
C MET A 202 -2.29 4.01 8.19
N ASP A 203 -1.37 4.61 8.96
CA ASP A 203 0.06 4.27 8.90
C ASP A 203 0.29 2.79 9.28
N MET A 204 -0.44 2.27 10.26
CA MET A 204 -0.33 0.85 10.66
C MET A 204 -0.88 -0.06 9.57
N LEU A 205 -2.01 0.29 8.97
CA LEU A 205 -2.58 -0.44 7.83
C LEU A 205 -1.58 -0.51 6.68
N VAL A 206 -0.98 0.63 6.32
CA VAL A 206 0.06 0.71 5.28
C VAL A 206 1.24 -0.23 5.59
N TYR A 207 1.72 -0.25 6.84
CA TYR A 207 2.80 -1.14 7.24
C TYR A 207 2.41 -2.61 7.16
N THR A 208 1.20 -2.98 7.61
CA THR A 208 0.69 -4.34 7.48
C THR A 208 0.59 -4.75 6.00
N THR A 209 -0.01 -3.92 5.15
CA THR A 209 -0.17 -4.24 3.71
C THR A 209 1.18 -4.37 3.01
N LEU A 210 2.13 -3.46 3.27
CA LEU A 210 3.48 -3.55 2.69
C LEU A 210 4.23 -4.79 3.18
N LEU A 211 4.13 -5.14 4.47
CA LEU A 211 4.75 -6.36 5.00
C LEU A 211 4.22 -7.59 4.27
N VAL A 212 2.89 -7.70 4.07
CA VAL A 212 2.29 -8.81 3.30
C VAL A 212 2.81 -8.83 1.87
N GLN A 213 2.86 -7.68 1.19
CA GLN A 213 3.35 -7.59 -0.20
C GLN A 213 4.82 -7.99 -0.32
N ILE A 214 5.68 -7.49 0.56
CA ILE A 214 7.13 -7.71 0.47
C ILE A 214 7.48 -9.13 0.88
N ILE A 215 6.88 -9.66 1.95
CA ILE A 215 7.12 -11.03 2.41
C ILE A 215 6.63 -12.02 1.36
N SER A 216 5.43 -11.83 0.80
CA SER A 216 4.95 -12.68 -0.31
C SER A 216 5.84 -12.58 -1.55
N GLY A 217 6.33 -11.38 -1.89
CA GLY A 217 7.24 -11.20 -3.03
C GLY A 217 8.59 -11.89 -2.84
N LEU A 218 9.18 -11.79 -1.64
CA LEU A 218 10.40 -12.51 -1.29
C LEU A 218 10.20 -14.03 -1.24
N TRP A 219 9.02 -14.49 -0.78
CA TRP A 219 8.64 -15.89 -0.85
C TRP A 219 8.62 -16.36 -2.31
N VAL A 220 7.93 -15.64 -3.19
CA VAL A 220 7.88 -15.94 -4.63
C VAL A 220 9.29 -15.97 -5.22
N ALA A 221 10.11 -14.95 -4.98
CA ALA A 221 11.46 -14.88 -5.52
C ALA A 221 12.38 -16.04 -5.07
N PHE A 222 12.20 -16.52 -3.83
CA PHE A 222 13.03 -17.60 -3.28
C PHE A 222 12.54 -18.99 -3.70
N PHE A 223 11.23 -19.26 -3.62
CA PHE A 223 10.67 -20.60 -3.83
C PHE A 223 10.14 -20.83 -5.25
N VAL A 224 9.71 -19.78 -5.95
CA VAL A 224 9.17 -19.84 -7.32
C VAL A 224 10.18 -19.19 -8.26
N ARG A 225 11.35 -19.85 -8.38
CA ARG A 225 12.52 -19.33 -9.08
C ARG A 225 12.22 -18.96 -10.54
N TRP A 226 13.07 -18.09 -11.09
CA TRP A 226 12.96 -17.59 -12.47
C TRP A 226 11.73 -16.70 -12.65
N GLY A 227 11.46 -15.91 -11.60
CA GLY A 227 10.37 -14.95 -11.46
C GLY A 227 10.15 -14.12 -12.72
N SER A 228 11.23 -13.54 -13.21
CA SER A 228 11.21 -12.63 -14.35
C SER A 228 10.76 -13.28 -15.65
N SER A 229 11.12 -14.54 -15.88
CA SER A 229 10.76 -15.27 -17.10
C SER A 229 9.28 -15.67 -17.09
N TRP A 230 8.79 -16.34 -16.04
CA TRP A 230 7.38 -16.72 -15.98
C TRP A 230 6.45 -15.53 -15.71
N PHE A 231 6.92 -14.44 -15.11
CA PHE A 231 6.14 -13.19 -15.05
C PHE A 231 5.89 -12.63 -16.45
N ALA A 232 6.93 -12.55 -17.29
CA ALA A 232 6.80 -12.08 -18.66
C ALA A 232 5.97 -13.04 -19.53
N GLY A 233 6.13 -14.36 -19.33
CA GLY A 233 5.43 -15.38 -20.13
C GLY A 233 3.99 -15.69 -19.68
N THR A 234 3.65 -15.48 -18.41
CA THR A 234 2.39 -15.97 -17.83
C THR A 234 1.57 -14.88 -17.16
N ILE A 235 2.18 -14.08 -16.28
CA ILE A 235 1.45 -13.02 -15.56
C ILE A 235 1.16 -11.82 -16.49
N THR A 236 2.07 -11.50 -17.40
CA THR A 236 1.89 -10.39 -18.33
C THR A 236 0.69 -10.61 -19.27
N PRO A 237 0.50 -11.79 -19.91
CA PRO A 237 -0.73 -12.10 -20.64
C PRO A 237 -2.00 -11.96 -19.78
N TYR A 238 -2.01 -12.48 -18.54
CA TYR A 238 -3.13 -12.30 -17.62
C TYR A 238 -3.44 -10.82 -17.36
N LEU A 239 -2.43 -10.01 -17.02
CA LEU A 239 -2.62 -8.58 -16.78
C LEU A 239 -3.14 -7.86 -18.04
N ARG A 240 -2.61 -8.20 -19.22
CA ARG A 240 -3.08 -7.65 -20.49
C ARG A 240 -4.53 -8.04 -20.79
N SER A 241 -4.95 -9.26 -20.43
CA SER A 241 -6.34 -9.73 -20.59
C SER A 241 -7.32 -8.87 -19.77
N LEU A 242 -6.93 -8.44 -18.57
CA LEU A 242 -7.70 -7.49 -17.75
C LEU A 242 -7.84 -6.13 -18.44
N PHE A 243 -6.74 -5.59 -18.99
CA PHE A 243 -6.80 -4.32 -19.74
C PHE A 243 -7.60 -4.42 -21.04
N ALA A 244 -7.67 -5.62 -21.64
CA ALA A 244 -8.48 -5.91 -22.81
C ALA A 244 -9.95 -6.16 -22.48
N PHE A 245 -10.36 -6.09 -21.21
CA PHE A 245 -11.71 -6.42 -20.74
C PHE A 245 -12.19 -7.82 -21.13
N ASN A 246 -11.26 -8.76 -21.36
CA ASN A 246 -11.52 -10.16 -21.60
C ASN A 246 -10.63 -10.99 -20.67
N PRO A 247 -10.96 -11.03 -19.36
CA PRO A 247 -10.07 -11.57 -18.34
C PRO A 247 -9.88 -13.08 -18.49
N ASP A 248 -8.64 -13.52 -18.66
CA ASP A 248 -8.25 -14.92 -18.65
C ASP A 248 -7.44 -15.23 -17.39
N ILE A 249 -8.10 -15.89 -16.43
CA ILE A 249 -7.49 -16.26 -15.14
C ILE A 249 -6.91 -17.68 -15.13
N SER A 250 -7.01 -18.43 -16.23
CA SER A 250 -6.65 -19.86 -16.30
C SER A 250 -5.22 -20.12 -15.82
N ALA A 251 -4.30 -19.26 -16.21
CA ALA A 251 -2.90 -19.37 -15.82
C ALA A 251 -2.64 -18.99 -14.36
N VAL A 252 -3.40 -18.04 -13.80
CA VAL A 252 -3.22 -17.56 -12.41
C VAL A 252 -3.90 -18.49 -11.40
N SER A 253 -5.02 -19.11 -11.78
CA SER A 253 -5.79 -20.01 -10.91
C SER A 253 -5.04 -21.27 -10.54
N VAL A 254 -4.03 -21.68 -11.31
CA VAL A 254 -3.16 -22.84 -11.01
C VAL A 254 -1.81 -22.48 -10.41
N MET A 255 -1.51 -21.19 -10.25
CA MET A 255 -0.23 -20.75 -9.69
C MET A 255 -0.11 -21.09 -8.19
N PRO A 256 1.13 -21.24 -7.68
CA PRO A 256 1.37 -21.41 -6.25
C PRO A 256 0.73 -20.30 -5.41
N PHE A 257 0.28 -20.66 -4.21
CA PHE A 257 -0.40 -19.72 -3.31
C PHE A 257 0.39 -18.43 -3.05
N ALA A 258 1.72 -18.51 -2.97
CA ALA A 258 2.58 -17.34 -2.79
C ALA A 258 2.42 -16.29 -3.91
N VAL A 259 2.26 -16.73 -5.16
CA VAL A 259 2.03 -15.84 -6.32
C VAL A 259 0.63 -15.22 -6.23
N LYS A 260 -0.37 -16.05 -5.91
CA LYS A 260 -1.76 -15.62 -5.75
C LYS A 260 -1.91 -14.53 -4.70
N ILE A 261 -1.34 -14.74 -3.50
CA ILE A 261 -1.43 -13.73 -2.43
C ILE A 261 -0.67 -12.46 -2.80
N HIS A 262 0.47 -12.56 -3.48
CA HIS A 262 1.24 -11.41 -3.94
C HIS A 262 0.46 -10.54 -4.94
N ILE A 263 -0.29 -11.17 -5.86
CA ILE A 263 -1.17 -10.47 -6.81
C ILE A 263 -2.33 -9.81 -6.06
N ILE A 264 -2.99 -10.54 -5.15
CA ILE A 264 -4.11 -10.00 -4.36
C ILE A 264 -3.65 -8.80 -3.53
N SER A 265 -2.51 -8.88 -2.85
CA SER A 265 -2.00 -7.76 -2.06
C SER A 265 -1.52 -6.60 -2.93
N ALA A 266 -1.06 -6.84 -4.17
CA ALA A 266 -0.73 -5.77 -5.10
C ALA A 266 -1.96 -4.94 -5.51
N PHE A 267 -3.07 -5.60 -5.85
CA PHE A 267 -4.33 -4.91 -6.13
C PHE A 267 -4.93 -4.24 -4.89
N LEU A 268 -4.76 -4.85 -3.71
CA LEU A 268 -5.14 -4.20 -2.45
C LEU A 268 -4.35 -2.89 -2.23
N ILE A 269 -3.04 -2.88 -2.52
CA ILE A 269 -2.24 -1.64 -2.46
C ILE A 269 -2.87 -0.57 -3.35
N ILE A 270 -3.19 -0.90 -4.60
CA ILE A 270 -3.83 0.02 -5.56
C ILE A 270 -5.14 0.58 -4.97
N ALA A 271 -6.01 -0.28 -4.47
CA ALA A 271 -7.30 0.10 -3.90
C ALA A 271 -7.18 1.07 -2.71
N ILE A 272 -6.14 0.93 -1.87
CA ILE A 272 -5.95 1.77 -0.68
C ILE A 272 -5.14 3.05 -0.93
N ILE A 273 -4.54 3.24 -2.11
CA ILE A 273 -3.79 4.46 -2.45
C ILE A 273 -4.56 5.75 -2.10
N PRO A 274 -5.82 5.94 -2.54
CA PRO A 274 -6.51 7.21 -2.33
C PRO A 274 -6.83 7.50 -0.86
N PHE A 275 -6.78 6.51 0.03
CA PHE A 275 -7.13 6.68 1.44
C PHE A 275 -5.90 6.75 2.35
N THR A 276 -4.70 6.49 1.82
CA THR A 276 -3.48 6.35 2.61
C THR A 276 -2.44 7.39 2.24
N ARG A 277 -1.27 7.33 2.87
CA ARG A 277 -0.11 8.14 2.49
C ARG A 277 0.43 7.79 1.10
N PHE A 278 0.09 6.64 0.50
CA PHE A 278 0.59 6.24 -0.82
C PHE A 278 0.28 7.23 -1.92
N MET A 279 -0.74 8.08 -1.76
CA MET A 279 -1.05 9.19 -2.66
C MET A 279 0.18 10.04 -3.05
N HIS A 280 1.19 10.14 -2.17
CA HIS A 280 2.43 10.88 -2.47
C HIS A 280 3.20 10.34 -3.68
N PHE A 281 3.05 9.06 -4.02
CA PHE A 281 3.66 8.45 -5.20
C PHE A 281 3.17 9.08 -6.50
N LEU A 282 1.89 9.51 -6.55
CA LEU A 282 1.28 10.10 -7.75
C LEU A 282 1.69 11.55 -8.01
N VAL A 283 2.33 12.20 -7.03
CA VAL A 283 2.77 13.60 -7.11
C VAL A 283 4.30 13.69 -7.06
N ALA A 284 4.97 12.72 -7.68
CA ALA A 284 6.41 12.77 -7.87
C ALA A 284 6.79 14.04 -8.67
N PRO A 285 7.73 14.88 -8.19
CA PRO A 285 8.05 16.18 -8.78
C PRO A 285 8.95 16.03 -10.01
N ILE A 286 8.51 15.26 -11.01
CA ILE A 286 9.25 15.01 -12.25
C ILE A 286 9.37 16.31 -13.07
N ASP A 287 8.34 17.16 -13.03
CA ASP A 287 8.29 18.47 -13.68
C ASP A 287 9.39 19.42 -13.17
N TYR A 288 9.85 19.23 -11.93
CA TYR A 288 10.92 20.04 -11.33
C TYR A 288 12.23 19.96 -12.12
N LEU A 289 12.50 18.86 -12.83
CA LEU A 289 13.71 18.69 -13.65
C LEU A 289 13.82 19.73 -14.78
N TRP A 290 12.70 20.25 -15.29
CA TRP A 290 12.66 21.26 -16.35
C TRP A 290 12.01 22.59 -15.90
N ARG A 291 11.61 22.70 -14.64
CA ARG A 291 10.95 23.90 -14.10
C ARG A 291 11.99 24.99 -13.82
N ARG A 292 11.67 26.24 -14.19
CA ARG A 292 12.51 27.41 -13.85
C ARG A 292 12.55 27.61 -12.33
N TYR A 293 13.70 28.02 -11.79
CA TYR A 293 13.89 28.28 -10.35
C TYR A 293 12.90 29.31 -9.80
N GLN A 294 12.69 30.43 -10.50
CA GLN A 294 11.77 31.47 -10.07
C GLN A 294 10.40 31.28 -10.72
N LEU A 295 9.37 31.20 -9.88
CA LEU A 295 7.99 31.06 -10.31
C LEU A 295 7.21 32.28 -9.87
N VAL A 296 6.80 33.07 -10.83
CA VAL A 296 6.01 34.28 -10.59
C VAL A 296 4.55 34.00 -10.94
N VAL A 297 3.73 33.88 -9.90
CA VAL A 297 2.28 33.79 -9.99
C VAL A 297 1.73 35.21 -9.97
N TRP A 298 1.03 35.60 -11.02
CA TRP A 298 0.46 36.94 -11.17
C TRP A 298 -1.01 36.90 -10.80
N ASN A 299 -1.47 37.87 -10.00
CA ASN A 299 -2.90 38.06 -9.71
C ASN A 299 -3.60 38.88 -10.82
N TRP A 300 -2.91 39.19 -11.92
CA TRP A 300 -3.42 39.94 -13.06
C TRP A 300 -2.88 39.38 -14.39
N SER A 301 -3.51 39.79 -15.51
CA SER A 301 -3.07 39.39 -16.85
C SER A 301 -1.68 39.94 -17.19
N ARG A 302 -0.76 39.07 -17.64
CA ARG A 302 0.61 39.44 -18.04
C ARG A 302 0.66 40.37 -19.25
N THR A 303 -0.36 40.32 -20.12
CA THR A 303 -0.48 41.20 -21.29
C THR A 303 -1.01 42.59 -20.95
N ALA A 304 -1.57 42.79 -19.75
CA ALA A 304 -1.84 44.12 -19.22
C ALA A 304 -0.53 44.73 -18.69
N ILE A 305 0.38 45.06 -19.61
CA ILE A 305 1.64 45.73 -19.27
C ILE A 305 1.31 47.08 -18.64
N ARG A 306 1.75 47.30 -17.40
CA ARG A 306 1.79 48.64 -16.82
C ARG A 306 2.78 49.47 -17.64
N ASN A 307 2.28 50.32 -18.53
CA ASN A 307 3.00 51.49 -19.01
C ASN A 307 3.19 52.45 -17.82
N SER A 308 4.09 52.12 -16.90
CA SER A 308 4.50 53.07 -15.86
C SER A 308 5.32 54.15 -16.53
N LYS A 309 4.65 55.24 -16.94
CA LYS A 309 5.32 56.46 -17.43
C LYS A 309 6.02 57.22 -16.30
N SER A 310 5.73 56.89 -15.04
CA SER A 310 6.41 57.50 -13.89
C SER A 310 7.64 56.67 -13.52
N HIS A 311 8.78 57.02 -14.11
CA HIS A 311 10.07 56.66 -13.55
C HIS A 311 10.39 57.69 -12.46
N PHE A 312 10.23 57.33 -11.18
CA PHE A 312 10.78 58.16 -10.12
C PHE A 312 12.28 57.91 -10.08
N PHE A 313 13.08 58.94 -10.41
CA PHE A 313 14.50 58.91 -10.10
C PHE A 313 14.64 58.78 -8.59
N GLY A 314 15.26 57.69 -8.11
CA GLY A 314 15.61 57.56 -6.70
C GLY A 314 16.45 58.77 -6.27
N ARG A 315 16.29 59.22 -5.02
CA ARG A 315 17.15 60.28 -4.47
C ARG A 315 18.61 59.83 -4.58
N LYS A 316 19.46 60.64 -5.21
CA LYS A 316 20.90 60.43 -5.16
C LYS A 316 21.35 60.32 -3.70
N PRO A 317 22.25 59.39 -3.35
CA PRO A 317 22.82 59.32 -2.02
C PRO A 317 23.44 60.67 -1.67
N ARG A 318 23.13 61.22 -0.49
CA ARG A 318 23.84 62.41 0.00
C ARG A 318 25.22 61.93 0.48
N GLY A 319 26.25 62.16 -0.33
CA GLY A 319 27.63 61.82 0.03
C GLY A 319 28.57 61.48 -1.13
N GLN A 320 28.40 62.12 -2.30
CA GLN A 320 29.42 62.17 -3.34
C GLN A 320 29.73 63.63 -3.66
#